data_AF-A0A4Y7SSX9-F1
#
_entry.id   AF-A0A4Y7SSX9-F1
#
_cell.length_a   1.000
_cell.length_b   1.000
_cell.length_c   1.000
_cell.angle_alpha   90.00
_cell.angle_beta   90.00
_cell.angle_gamma   90.00
#
_symmetry.space_group_name_H-M   'P 1'
#
loop_
_entity.id
_entity.type
_entity.pdbx_description
1 polymer ?
#
loop_
_entity_poly.entity_id
_entity_poly.type
_entity_poly.pdbx_seq_one_letter_code
_entity_poly.pdbx_strand_id
1 'polypeptide(L)'
;MRFSAVAISLLFSASTTLIPVVNAQPSLRAICYECPERDNAGVLLADTPNMGANPFTCDYGDAGSCNYTADGALVADNNTNGCPSDALDLCARRRRQARERALPRSPRPPSPAAYQPKPKVMQLRKNLSAEKAKLGRDA
;
A
#
# COMPACT_ATOMS: atom_id res chain seq x y z
N MET A 1 -67.87 23.94 -10.25
CA MET A 1 -66.97 23.12 -11.10
C MET A 1 -65.84 22.65 -10.21
N ARG A 2 -66.01 21.49 -9.55
CA ARG A 2 -65.47 20.17 -9.89
C ARG A 2 -63.97 20.03 -9.56
N PHE A 3 -63.74 19.34 -8.45
CA PHE A 3 -62.50 18.82 -7.90
C PHE A 3 -61.83 17.82 -8.86
N SER A 4 -60.53 17.96 -9.10
CA SER A 4 -59.59 16.97 -9.69
C SER A 4 -58.18 17.58 -9.49
N ALA A 5 -57.13 16.92 -9.02
CA ALA A 5 -56.78 15.52 -9.07
C ALA A 5 -55.82 15.16 -7.91
N VAL A 6 -56.16 14.09 -7.19
CA VAL A 6 -55.27 13.34 -6.30
C VAL A 6 -54.90 12.08 -7.08
N ALA A 7 -53.71 12.02 -7.68
CA ALA A 7 -53.21 10.78 -8.29
C ALA A 7 -51.74 10.89 -8.73
N ILE A 8 -50.79 11.11 -7.81
CA ILE A 8 -49.37 10.80 -8.08
C ILE A 8 -48.74 10.24 -6.81
N SER A 9 -49.22 9.07 -6.39
CA SER A 9 -48.58 8.22 -5.38
C SER A 9 -48.35 6.88 -6.05
N LEU A 10 -47.09 6.45 -6.18
CA LEU A 10 -46.59 5.10 -6.57
C LEU A 10 -45.62 5.11 -7.77
N LEU A 11 -44.46 5.75 -7.62
CA LEU A 11 -43.27 5.48 -8.42
C LEU A 11 -42.04 5.54 -7.50
N PHE A 12 -41.96 4.62 -6.53
CA PHE A 12 -40.85 4.56 -5.58
C PHE A 12 -40.54 3.13 -5.16
N SER A 13 -40.18 2.27 -6.11
CA SER A 13 -39.76 0.90 -5.77
C SER A 13 -39.11 0.20 -6.95
N ALA A 14 -37.80 0.39 -7.12
CA ALA A 14 -36.82 -0.63 -7.57
C ALA A 14 -35.44 0.01 -7.80
N SER A 15 -34.76 0.43 -6.71
CA SER A 15 -33.32 0.70 -6.77
C SER A 15 -32.60 -0.56 -6.28
N THR A 16 -32.36 -1.49 -7.19
CA THR A 16 -31.50 -2.65 -6.95
C THR A 16 -30.07 -2.15 -6.72
N THR A 17 -29.59 -2.31 -5.49
CA THR A 17 -28.21 -2.02 -5.11
C THR A 17 -27.28 -3.06 -5.74
N LEU A 18 -26.63 -2.69 -6.84
CA LEU A 18 -25.45 -3.39 -7.33
C LEU A 18 -24.33 -3.15 -6.32
N ILE A 19 -23.97 -4.18 -5.55
CA ILE A 19 -22.78 -4.17 -4.70
C ILE A 19 -21.60 -4.40 -5.65
N PRO A 20 -20.70 -3.42 -5.89
CA PRO A 20 -19.48 -3.69 -6.63
C PRO A 20 -18.64 -4.65 -5.79
N VAL A 21 -18.50 -5.89 -6.26
CA VAL A 21 -17.46 -6.79 -5.78
C VAL A 21 -16.14 -6.17 -6.24
N VAL A 22 -15.47 -5.49 -5.32
CA VAL A 22 -14.11 -4.99 -5.52
C VAL A 22 -13.22 -6.22 -5.60
N ASN A 23 -13.06 -6.77 -6.81
CA ASN A 23 -11.97 -7.69 -7.10
C ASN A 23 -10.69 -6.95 -6.70
N ALA A 24 -9.91 -7.51 -5.79
CA ALA A 24 -8.61 -6.98 -5.42
C ALA A 24 -7.82 -6.82 -6.72
N GLN A 25 -7.73 -5.57 -7.20
CA GLN A 25 -7.05 -5.24 -8.44
C GLN A 25 -5.62 -5.79 -8.28
N PRO A 26 -5.12 -6.61 -9.23
CA PRO A 26 -3.74 -7.07 -9.16
C PRO A 26 -2.90 -5.81 -9.05
N SER A 27 -2.27 -5.60 -7.89
CA SER A 27 -1.46 -4.42 -7.68
C SER A 27 -0.35 -4.52 -8.71
N LEU A 28 -0.42 -3.69 -9.75
CA LEU A 28 0.71 -3.43 -10.65
C LEU A 28 1.92 -3.30 -9.73
N ARG A 29 2.93 -4.15 -9.94
CA ARG A 29 4.21 -4.04 -9.21
C ARG A 29 4.60 -2.57 -9.29
N ALA A 30 4.52 -1.87 -8.16
CA ALA A 30 4.77 -0.44 -8.16
C ALA A 30 6.22 -0.26 -8.58
N ILE A 31 6.43 0.43 -9.70
CA ILE A 31 7.76 0.82 -10.14
C ILE A 31 8.33 1.71 -9.03
N CYS A 32 9.43 1.25 -8.42
CA CYS A 32 10.03 1.89 -7.26
C CYS A 32 11.06 2.95 -7.61
N TYR A 33 11.49 2.98 -8.86
CA TYR A 33 12.51 3.90 -9.34
C TYR A 33 11.94 4.81 -10.42
N GLU A 34 12.35 6.07 -10.39
CA GLU A 34 12.04 7.03 -11.45
C GLU A 34 13.28 7.80 -11.89
N CYS A 35 13.22 8.36 -13.09
CA CYS A 35 14.25 9.26 -13.58
C CYS A 35 14.37 10.48 -12.66
N PRO A 36 15.59 10.85 -12.24
CA PRO A 36 15.82 12.09 -11.53
C PRO A 36 15.30 13.28 -12.36
N GLU A 37 14.56 14.19 -11.73
CA GLU A 37 14.02 15.40 -12.41
C GLU A 37 15.12 16.26 -13.05
N ARG A 38 16.32 16.21 -12.47
CA ARG A 38 17.52 16.88 -12.98
C ARG A 38 18.71 15.94 -12.98
N ASP A 39 19.59 16.14 -13.94
CA ASP A 39 20.91 15.50 -13.97
C ASP A 39 21.89 16.21 -12.99
N ASN A 40 23.14 15.76 -12.92
CA ASN A 40 24.18 16.37 -12.08
C ASN A 40 24.58 17.77 -12.55
N ALA A 41 24.31 18.12 -13.81
CA ALA A 41 24.53 19.45 -14.38
C ALA A 41 23.33 20.41 -14.13
N GLY A 42 22.22 19.90 -13.56
CA GLY A 42 21.01 20.65 -13.29
C GLY A 42 20.03 20.75 -14.46
N VAL A 43 20.29 20.05 -15.57
CA VAL A 43 19.42 19.98 -16.76
C VAL A 43 18.16 19.20 -16.42
N LEU A 44 17.01 19.72 -16.82
CA LEU A 44 15.71 19.09 -16.56
C LEU A 44 15.48 17.89 -17.49
N LEU A 45 14.78 16.89 -16.96
CA LEU A 45 14.29 15.76 -17.76
C LEU A 45 13.42 16.29 -18.91
N ALA A 46 13.78 15.96 -20.15
CA ALA A 46 13.15 16.48 -21.34
C ALA A 46 11.85 15.73 -21.69
N ASP A 47 11.84 14.42 -21.48
CA ASP A 47 10.74 13.55 -21.89
C ASP A 47 10.27 12.59 -20.81
N THR A 48 9.04 12.08 -20.98
CA THR A 48 8.49 11.08 -20.08
C THR A 48 9.21 9.74 -20.31
N PRO A 49 9.91 9.20 -19.29
CA PRO A 49 10.74 8.01 -19.48
C PRO A 49 9.88 6.75 -19.61
N ASN A 50 10.33 5.82 -20.45
CA ASN A 50 9.69 4.52 -20.58
C ASN A 50 10.13 3.58 -19.45
N MET A 51 9.47 3.71 -18.30
CA MET A 51 9.73 2.90 -17.10
C MET A 51 9.38 1.41 -17.24
N GLY A 52 8.78 1.00 -18.37
CA GLY A 52 8.47 -0.40 -18.67
C GLY A 52 9.64 -1.16 -19.33
N ALA A 53 10.69 -0.45 -19.74
CA ALA A 53 11.90 -1.03 -20.32
C ALA A 53 12.92 -1.41 -19.23
N ASN A 54 13.75 -2.41 -19.50
CA ASN A 54 14.92 -2.75 -18.66
C ASN A 54 16.14 -2.95 -19.58
N PRO A 55 17.11 -2.01 -19.59
CA PRO A 55 17.17 -0.78 -18.79
C PRO A 55 16.11 0.25 -19.22
N PHE A 56 15.72 1.15 -18.30
CA PHE A 56 14.91 2.32 -18.63
C PHE A 56 15.81 3.53 -18.92
N THR A 57 15.37 4.38 -19.84
CA THR A 57 16.15 5.54 -20.32
C THR A 57 15.52 6.83 -19.83
N CYS A 58 16.35 7.70 -19.27
CA CYS A 58 16.04 9.07 -18.89
C CYS A 58 16.68 10.02 -19.90
N ASP A 59 15.86 10.78 -20.62
CA ASP A 59 16.32 11.72 -21.63
C ASP A 59 16.35 13.15 -21.07
N TYR A 60 17.50 13.80 -21.13
CA TYR A 60 17.74 15.18 -20.72
C TYR A 60 17.89 16.12 -21.93
N GLY A 61 17.39 15.70 -23.11
CA GLY A 61 17.38 16.47 -24.34
C GLY A 61 18.78 16.60 -24.94
N ASP A 62 19.19 17.82 -25.26
CA ASP A 62 20.50 18.09 -25.87
C ASP A 62 21.68 17.71 -24.97
N ALA A 63 21.47 17.59 -23.66
CA ALA A 63 22.51 17.15 -22.73
C ALA A 63 22.87 15.66 -22.94
N GLY A 64 21.88 14.84 -23.29
CA GLY A 64 22.04 13.41 -23.53
C GLY A 64 21.10 12.56 -22.70
N SER A 65 21.45 11.29 -22.52
CA SER A 65 20.59 10.30 -21.84
C SER A 65 21.31 9.46 -20.81
N CYS A 66 20.56 8.99 -19.81
CA CYS A 66 21.03 8.13 -18.74
C CYS A 66 20.21 6.83 -18.73
N ASN A 67 20.88 5.68 -18.74
CA ASN A 67 20.21 4.37 -18.72
C ASN A 67 20.38 3.73 -17.35
N TYR A 68 19.28 3.32 -16.73
CA TYR A 68 19.26 2.69 -15.40
C TYR A 68 18.66 1.29 -15.45
N THR A 69 19.12 0.40 -14.57
CA THR A 69 18.50 -0.92 -14.38
C THR A 69 17.13 -0.79 -13.73
N ALA A 70 16.33 -1.87 -13.76
CA ALA A 70 15.10 -1.96 -12.97
C ALA A 70 15.29 -1.76 -11.45
N ASP A 71 16.52 -1.93 -10.93
CA ASP A 71 16.89 -1.69 -9.53
C ASP A 71 17.41 -0.26 -9.28
N GLY A 72 17.40 0.59 -10.30
CA GLY A 72 17.79 1.99 -10.23
C GLY A 72 19.28 2.27 -10.38
N ALA A 73 20.12 1.27 -10.66
CA ALA A 73 21.56 1.48 -10.83
C ALA A 73 21.89 2.00 -12.23
N LEU A 74 22.80 2.98 -12.35
CA LEU A 74 23.27 3.48 -13.65
C LEU A 74 24.00 2.38 -14.45
N VAL A 75 23.56 2.17 -15.68
CA VAL A 75 24.13 1.20 -16.64
C VAL A 75 24.99 1.91 -17.68
N ALA A 76 24.50 3.04 -18.20
CA ALA A 76 25.21 3.81 -19.21
C ALA A 76 24.97 5.31 -19.01
N ASP A 77 26.06 6.07 -19.06
CA ASP A 77 26.07 7.52 -19.08
C ASP A 77 26.34 8.00 -20.51
N ASN A 78 25.31 8.52 -21.18
CA ASN A 78 25.43 9.19 -22.47
C ASN A 78 25.21 10.71 -22.31
N ASN A 79 25.54 11.27 -21.15
CA ASN A 79 25.35 12.66 -20.78
C ASN A 79 26.65 13.27 -20.21
N THR A 80 27.82 12.89 -20.75
CA THR A 80 29.12 13.50 -20.40
C THR A 80 29.43 13.50 -18.88
N ASN A 81 29.18 12.40 -18.16
CA ASN A 81 29.30 12.31 -16.69
C ASN A 81 28.23 13.11 -15.92
N GLY A 82 27.18 13.56 -16.61
CA GLY A 82 26.03 14.25 -16.05
C GLY A 82 25.04 13.32 -15.36
N CYS A 83 25.12 11.99 -15.56
CA CYS A 83 24.15 11.07 -14.99
C CYS A 83 24.37 10.85 -13.48
N PRO A 84 23.32 10.98 -12.66
CA PRO A 84 23.33 10.48 -11.29
C PRO A 84 23.69 8.98 -11.24
N SER A 85 24.37 8.55 -10.16
CA SER A 85 24.74 7.14 -9.97
C SER A 85 23.53 6.22 -9.84
N ASP A 86 22.44 6.76 -9.29
CA ASP A 86 21.23 6.03 -8.97
C ASP A 86 19.99 6.83 -9.39
N ALA A 87 18.99 6.10 -9.88
CA ALA A 87 17.65 6.59 -10.10
C ALA A 87 16.96 6.91 -8.77
N LEU A 88 15.87 7.68 -8.83
CA LEU A 88 15.18 8.17 -7.64
C LEU A 88 14.26 7.07 -7.04
N ASP A 89 14.54 6.64 -5.79
CA ASP A 89 13.72 5.64 -5.08
C ASP A 89 12.40 6.25 -4.54
N LEU A 90 11.36 6.16 -5.37
CA LEU A 90 9.97 6.50 -5.04
C LEU A 90 9.42 5.65 -3.90
N CYS A 91 9.78 4.37 -3.83
CA CYS A 91 9.24 3.46 -2.81
C CYS A 91 9.77 3.81 -1.42
N ALA A 92 11.05 4.16 -1.27
CA ALA A 92 11.58 4.70 -0.02
C ALA A 92 10.92 6.02 0.35
N ARG A 93 10.77 6.95 -0.60
CA ARG A 93 10.07 8.23 -0.36
C ARG A 93 8.63 8.02 0.11
N ARG A 94 7.85 7.19 -0.58
CA ARG A 94 6.47 6.85 -0.20
C ARG A 94 6.42 6.19 1.17
N ARG A 95 7.32 5.23 1.46
CA ARG A 95 7.41 4.58 2.79
C ARG A 95 7.70 5.59 3.89
N ARG A 96 8.59 6.55 3.63
CA ARG A 96 8.91 7.62 4.58
C ARG A 96 7.70 8.53 4.82
N GLN A 97 7.07 9.02 3.76
CA GLN A 97 5.86 9.85 3.87
C GLN A 97 4.72 9.13 4.58
N ALA A 98 4.52 7.84 4.31
CA ALA A 98 3.52 7.02 5.00
C ALA A 98 3.81 6.90 6.50
N ARG A 99 5.09 6.79 6.89
CA ARG A 99 5.51 6.78 8.30
C ARG A 99 5.32 8.15 8.97
N GLU A 100 5.63 9.23 8.28
CA GLU A 100 5.46 10.60 8.79
C GLU A 100 3.98 10.97 8.98
N ARG A 101 3.10 10.44 8.13
CA ARG A 101 1.64 10.61 8.24
C ARG A 101 0.98 9.59 9.18
N ALA A 102 1.71 8.59 9.65
CA ALA A 102 1.15 7.60 10.54
C ALA A 102 0.82 8.26 11.88
N LEU A 103 -0.41 8.05 12.36
CA LEU A 103 -0.79 8.43 13.71
C LEU A 103 0.21 7.84 14.73
N PRO A 104 0.48 8.53 15.85
CA PRO A 104 1.33 7.99 16.88
C PRO A 104 0.81 6.61 17.27
N ARG A 105 1.72 5.62 17.29
CA ARG A 105 1.37 4.28 17.74
C ARG A 105 0.85 4.41 19.17
N SER A 106 -0.29 3.80 19.45
CA SER A 106 -0.81 3.75 20.81
C SER A 106 0.27 3.21 21.75
N PRO A 107 0.31 3.67 23.02
CA PRO A 107 1.24 3.15 24.00
C PRO A 107 1.15 1.63 23.98
N ARG A 108 2.28 0.98 23.72
CA ARG A 108 2.33 -0.48 23.80
C ARG A 108 1.93 -0.81 25.25
N PRO A 109 0.92 -1.68 25.47
CA PRO A 109 0.57 -2.04 26.83
C PRO A 109 1.84 -2.53 27.54
N PRO A 110 2.01 -2.19 28.83
CA PRO A 110 3.11 -2.74 29.62
C PRO A 110 3.12 -4.25 29.40
N SER A 111 4.33 -4.80 29.22
CA SER A 111 4.59 -6.17 28.76
C SER A 111 3.60 -7.23 29.27
N PRO A 112 3.44 -8.39 28.60
CA PRO A 112 2.55 -9.46 29.06
C PRO A 112 2.75 -9.87 30.54
N ALA A 113 3.89 -9.57 31.15
CA ALA A 113 4.17 -9.78 32.57
C ALA A 113 3.34 -8.88 33.52
N ALA A 114 2.78 -7.76 33.04
CA ALA A 114 1.84 -6.92 33.79
C ALA A 114 0.39 -7.44 33.68
N TYR A 115 0.12 -8.41 32.80
CA TYR A 115 -1.14 -9.12 32.80
C TYR A 115 -1.11 -10.08 33.98
N GLN A 116 -1.64 -9.64 35.14
CA GLN A 116 -1.93 -10.57 36.21
C GLN A 116 -2.81 -11.67 35.62
N PRO A 117 -2.33 -12.94 35.55
CA PRO A 117 -3.14 -14.01 35.02
C PRO A 117 -4.38 -14.09 35.90
N LYS A 118 -5.55 -13.78 35.32
CA LYS A 118 -6.81 -13.75 36.07
C LYS A 118 -6.97 -15.13 36.74
N PRO A 119 -6.86 -15.24 38.08
CA PRO A 119 -6.75 -16.54 38.74
C PRO A 119 -7.99 -17.40 38.48
N LYS A 120 -9.15 -16.76 38.32
CA LYS A 120 -10.42 -17.41 37.94
C LYS A 120 -10.35 -18.12 36.59
N VAL A 121 -9.68 -17.55 35.59
CA VAL A 121 -9.59 -18.15 34.24
C VAL A 121 -8.63 -19.34 34.25
N MET A 122 -7.54 -19.28 35.04
CA MET A 122 -6.66 -20.43 35.23
C MET A 122 -7.36 -21.59 35.96
N GLN A 123 -8.11 -21.29 37.02
CA GLN A 123 -8.88 -22.31 37.74
C GLN A 123 -9.91 -22.98 36.83
N LEU A 124 -10.64 -22.19 36.03
CA LEU A 124 -11.60 -22.73 35.06
C LEU A 124 -10.92 -23.66 34.05
N ARG A 125 -9.78 -23.25 33.48
CA ARG A 125 -9.03 -24.07 32.52
C ARG A 125 -8.52 -25.37 33.15
N LYS A 126 -8.03 -25.31 34.39
CA LYS A 126 -7.57 -26.48 35.15
C LYS A 126 -8.72 -27.45 35.43
N ASN A 127 -9.90 -26.93 35.77
CA ASN A 127 -11.07 -27.76 36.04
C ASN A 127 -11.57 -28.44 34.76
N LEU A 128 -11.68 -27.68 33.66
CA LEU A 128 -12.09 -28.22 32.36
C LEU A 128 -11.11 -29.25 31.80
N SER A 129 -9.80 -29.05 31.99
CA SER A 129 -8.82 -30.06 31.55
C SER A 129 -8.87 -31.33 32.38
N ALA A 130 -9.09 -31.22 33.70
CA ALA A 130 -9.27 -32.37 34.58
C ALA A 130 -10.56 -33.14 34.27
N GLU A 131 -11.65 -32.44 33.96
CA GLU A 131 -12.93 -33.04 33.60
C GLU A 131 -12.86 -33.75 32.25
N LYS A 132 -12.23 -33.13 31.24
CA LYS A 132 -11.98 -33.76 29.94
C LYS A 132 -11.11 -35.02 30.06
N ALA A 133 -10.09 -35.00 30.93
CA ALA A 133 -9.21 -36.14 31.14
C ALA A 133 -9.91 -37.32 31.84
N LYS A 134 -10.93 -37.06 32.67
CA LYS A 134 -11.79 -38.11 33.25
C LYS A 134 -12.71 -38.71 32.18
N LEU A 135 -13.42 -37.87 31.45
CA LEU A 135 -14.33 -38.29 30.38
C LEU A 135 -13.61 -39.11 29.28
N GLY A 136 -12.36 -38.80 28.96
CA GLY A 136 -11.57 -39.56 27.98
C GLY A 136 -10.90 -40.82 28.52
N ARG A 137 -11.00 -41.12 29.82
CA ARG A 137 -10.44 -42.33 30.45
C ARG A 137 -11.51 -43.40 30.70
N ASP A 138 -12.79 -43.00 30.65
CA ASP A 138 -13.97 -43.86 30.79
C ASP A 138 -14.59 -44.23 29.41
N ALA A 139 -13.92 -43.88 28.31
CA ALA A 139 -14.26 -44.22 26.92
C ALA A 139 -13.23 -45.20 26.35
#